data_AF-A0A0Q5HLR3-F1
#
_entry.id   AF-A0A0Q5HLR3-F1
#
_cell.length_a   1.000
_cell.length_b   1.000
_cell.length_c   1.000
_cell.angle_alpha   90.00
_cell.angle_beta   90.00
_cell.angle_gamma   90.00
#
_symmetry.space_group_name_H-M   'P 1'
#
loop_
_entity.id
_entity.type
_entity.pdbx_description
1 polymer ?
#
loop_
_entity_poly.entity_id
_entity_poly.type
_entity_poly.pdbx_seq_one_letter_code
_entity_poly.pdbx_strand_id
1 'polypeptide(L)' 'MSAMEWTEADTVLPDDDTLVLLALNDDDVWPGYRDGDVWRYVDAMPITTERVTHWMPMPAAPTHGEPA' A
#
# COMPACT_ATOMS: atom_id res chain seq x y z
N MET A 1 -1.85 19.33 0.47
CA MET A 1 -2.49 18.24 1.24
C MET A 1 -2.71 17.12 0.24
N SER A 2 -1.89 16.08 0.24
CA SER A 2 -2.18 14.92 -0.62
C SER A 2 -3.34 14.17 0.03
N ALA A 3 -4.45 14.06 -0.69
CA ALA A 3 -5.56 13.23 -0.27
C ALA A 3 -5.08 11.78 -0.22
N MET A 4 -5.36 11.09 0.89
CA MET A 4 -5.15 9.64 0.99
C MET A 4 -6.24 8.98 0.17
N GLU A 5 -5.97 8.78 -1.12
CA GLU A 5 -6.89 8.17 -2.06
C GLU A 5 -6.34 6.83 -2.54
N TRP A 6 -7.27 5.90 -2.75
CA TRP A 6 -6.97 4.62 -3.38
C TRP A 6 -6.65 4.83 -4.85
N THR A 7 -5.52 4.29 -5.28
CA THR A 7 -5.02 4.34 -6.65
C THR A 7 -5.13 2.95 -7.27
N GLU A 8 -5.73 2.84 -8.46
CA GLU A 8 -5.83 1.58 -9.19
C GLU A 8 -4.43 1.05 -9.55
N ALA A 9 -4.11 -0.16 -9.07
CA ALA A 9 -2.77 -0.75 -9.21
C ALA A 9 -2.41 -1.07 -10.67
N ASP A 10 -3.40 -1.24 -11.55
CA ASP A 10 -3.20 -1.46 -12.98
C ASP A 10 -2.88 -0.16 -13.76
N THR A 11 -3.07 1.01 -13.14
CA THR A 11 -2.88 2.32 -13.80
C THR A 11 -1.59 3.00 -13.37
N VAL A 12 -1.32 2.99 -12.07
CA VAL A 12 -0.16 3.63 -11.45
C VAL A 12 0.33 2.72 -10.34
N LEU A 13 1.63 2.49 -10.32
CA LEU A 13 2.31 1.69 -9.31
C LEU A 13 3.03 2.62 -8.33
N PRO A 14 3.16 2.24 -7.05
CA PRO A 14 4.08 2.92 -6.15
C PRO A 14 5.52 2.64 -6.60
N ASP A 15 6.47 3.43 -6.10
CA ASP A 15 7.88 3.10 -6.23
C ASP A 15 8.16 1.76 -5.53
N ASP A 16 9.10 0.99 -6.06
CA ASP A 16 9.51 -0.28 -5.44
C ASP A 16 10.01 -0.04 -4.01
N ASP A 17 9.79 -1.02 -3.14
CA ASP A 17 10.03 -1.02 -1.69
C ASP A 17 9.26 0.04 -0.89
N THR A 18 8.35 0.80 -1.51
CA THR A 18 7.48 1.74 -0.78
C THR A 18 6.39 0.99 -0.03
N LEU A 19 6.39 1.13 1.30
CA LEU A 19 5.33 0.58 2.14
C LEU A 19 4.01 1.36 1.93
N VAL A 20 2.97 0.63 1.54
CA VAL A 20 1.63 1.12 1.22
C VAL A 20 0.57 0.23 1.88
N LEU A 21 -0.68 0.70 1.93
CA LEU A 21 -1.82 -0.20 2.12
C LEU A 21 -2.27 -0.74 0.76
N LEU A 22 -2.57 -2.03 0.72
CA LEU A 22 -3.05 -2.76 -0.45
C LEU A 22 -4.51 -3.13 -0.22
N ALA A 23 -5.36 -2.90 -1.22
CA ALA A 23 -6.70 -3.49 -1.28
C ALA A 23 -6.67 -4.70 -2.21
N LEU A 24 -7.01 -5.86 -1.67
CA LEU A 24 -7.05 -7.12 -2.40
C LEU A 24 -8.42 -7.35 -3.04
N ASN A 25 -8.51 -8.30 -3.97
CA ASN A 25 -9.74 -8.58 -4.72
C ASN A 25 -10.80 -9.35 -3.92
N ASP A 26 -10.50 -9.73 -2.69
CA ASP A 26 -11.38 -10.34 -1.69
C ASP A 26 -11.85 -9.33 -0.62
N ASP A 27 -11.68 -8.04 -0.90
CA ASP A 27 -12.05 -6.90 -0.05
C ASP A 27 -11.17 -6.72 1.21
N ASP A 28 -10.12 -7.52 1.37
CA ASP A 28 -9.16 -7.39 2.46
C ASP A 28 -8.16 -6.25 2.23
N VAL A 29 -7.73 -5.61 3.32
CA VAL A 29 -6.74 -4.52 3.29
C VAL A 29 -5.54 -4.86 4.16
N TRP A 30 -4.36 -4.88 3.54
CA TRP A 30 -3.11 -5.25 4.20
C TRP A 30 -1.95 -4.33 3.84
N PRO A 31 -1.02 -4.05 4.78
CA PRO A 31 0.22 -3.37 4.45
C PRO A 31 1.12 -4.28 3.59
N GLY A 32 1.78 -3.67 2.61
CA GLY A 32 2.69 -4.36 1.72
C GLY A 32 3.46 -3.39 0.83
N TYR A 33 4.18 -3.94 -0.13
CA TYR A 33 5.02 -3.17 -1.06
C TYR A 33 5.19 -3.94 -2.37
N ARG A 34 5.68 -3.22 -3.39
CA ARG A 34 6.06 -3.78 -4.68
C ARG A 34 7.58 -3.96 -4.72
N ASP A 35 8.05 -5.09 -5.22
CA ASP A 35 9.47 -5.43 -5.40
C ASP A 35 9.65 -5.96 -6.82
N GLY A 36 10.07 -5.08 -7.74
CA GLY A 36 9.96 -5.33 -9.17
C GLY A 36 8.53 -5.74 -9.52
N ASP A 37 8.34 -6.78 -10.31
CA ASP A 37 7.00 -7.19 -10.75
C ASP A 37 6.18 -7.99 -9.71
N VAL A 38 6.65 -8.05 -8.45
CA VAL A 38 6.03 -8.87 -7.40
C VAL A 38 5.45 -7.97 -6.30
N TRP A 39 4.17 -8.18 -6.00
CA TRP A 39 3.56 -7.63 -4.79
C TRP A 39 3.86 -8.54 -3.59
N ARG A 40 4.24 -7.93 -2.47
CA ARG A 40 4.56 -8.64 -1.22
C ARG A 40 3.78 -8.04 -0.06
N TYR A 41 3.38 -8.90 0.87
CA TYR A 41 2.95 -8.48 2.20
C TYR A 41 4.14 -7.87 2.96
N VAL A 42 3.85 -7.11 4.02
CA VAL A 42 4.88 -6.47 4.87
C VAL A 42 5.89 -7.45 5.49
N ASP A 43 5.52 -8.72 5.62
CA ASP A 43 6.40 -9.81 6.08
C ASP A 43 7.30 -10.40 4.98
N ALA A 44 7.33 -9.76 3.80
CA ALA A 44 8.04 -10.15 2.58
C ALA A 44 7.51 -11.40 1.86
N MET A 45 6.41 -12.00 2.32
CA MET A 45 5.77 -13.09 1.60
C MET A 45 5.12 -12.58 0.32
N PRO A 46 5.35 -13.23 -0.83
CA PRO A 46 4.73 -12.83 -2.08
C PRO A 46 3.21 -13.06 -2.02
N ILE A 47 2.45 -12.14 -2.60
CA ILE A 47 1.01 -12.29 -2.79
C ILE A 47 0.80 -13.15 -4.04
N THR A 48 0.45 -14.42 -3.84
CA THR A 48 0.34 -15.41 -4.94
C THR A 48 -1.08 -15.85 -5.24
N THR A 49 -1.99 -15.71 -4.29
CA THR A 49 -3.35 -16.24 -4.39
C THR A 49 -4.35 -15.12 -4.73
N GLU A 50 -4.15 -13.95 -4.14
CA GLU A 50 -4.96 -12.75 -4.35
C GLU A 50 -4.32 -11.81 -5.38
N ARG A 51 -5.11 -10.83 -5.82
CA ARG A 51 -4.67 -9.74 -6.70
C ARG A 51 -4.84 -8.41 -5.97
N VAL A 52 -3.78 -7.60 -5.96
CA VAL A 52 -3.86 -6.19 -5.54
C VAL A 52 -4.68 -5.42 -6.57
N THR A 53 -5.80 -4.84 -6.14
CA THR A 53 -6.68 -4.02 -6.99
C THR A 53 -6.32 -2.54 -6.89
N HIS A 54 -6.03 -2.07 -5.67
CA HIS A 54 -5.67 -0.69 -5.40
C HIS A 54 -4.59 -0.63 -4.33
N TRP A 55 -3.91 0.51 -4.27
CA TRP A 55 -3.01 0.83 -3.18
C TRP A 55 -3.23 2.28 -2.72
N MET A 56 -2.83 2.58 -1.50
CA MET A 56 -2.76 3.96 -0.99
C MET A 56 -1.51 4.14 -0.14
N PRO A 57 -0.93 5.35 -0.09
CA PRO A 57 0.16 5.65 0.84
C PRO A 57 -0.22 5.30 2.28
N MET A 58 0.75 4.84 3.06
CA MET A 58 0.55 4.67 4.50
C MET A 58 0.10 5.99 5.14
N PRO A 59 -0.90 5.96 6.04
CA PRO A 59 -1.32 7.17 6.71
C PRO A 59 -0.18 7.73 7.55
N ALA A 60 -0.04 9.06 7.56
CA ALA A 60 0.89 9.72 8.45
C ALA A 60 0.55 9.36 9.90
N ALA A 61 1.58 9.09 10.70
CA ALA A 61 1.40 8.88 12.12
C ALA A 61 0.70 10.11 12.74
N PRO A 62 -0.22 9.91 13.70
CA PRO A 62 -0.81 11.04 14.40
C PRO A 62 0.29 11.79 15.13
N THR A 63 0.42 13.08 14.86
CA THR A 63 1.24 13.96 15.70
C THR A 63 0.46 14.22 16.97
N HIS A 64 0.87 13.67 18.12
CA HIS A 64 0.52 14.29 19.40
C HIS A 64 1.04 15.73 19.31
N GLY A 65 0.18 16.72 19.52
CA GLY A 65 0.57 18.11 19.40
C GLY A 65 1.66 18.46 20.41
N GLU A 66 2.93 18.28 20.04
CA GLU A 66 4.03 18.98 20.67
C GLU A 66 4.03 20.39 20.05
N PRO A 67 3.85 21.45 20.86
CA PRO A 67 3.99 22.81 20.33
C PRO A 67 5.40 22.99 19.77
N ALA A 68 5.47 23.65 18.61
CA ALA A 68 6.70 24.07 17.95
C ALA A 68 7.58 24.96 18.85
#